data_AF-A0A953EXR4-F1
#
_entry.id   AF-A0A953EXR4-F1
#
_cell.length_a   1.000
_cell.length_b   1.000
_cell.length_c   1.000
_cell.angle_alpha   90.00
_cell.angle_beta   90.00
_cell.angle_gamma   90.00
#
_symmetry.space_group_name_H-M   'P 1'
#
loop_
_entity.id
_entity.type
_entity.pdbx_description
1 polymer ?
#
loop_
_entity_poly.entity_id
_entity_poly.type
_entity_poly.pdbx_seq_one_letter_code
_entity_poly.pdbx_strand_id
1 'polypeptide(L)' 'GIDDRMDRRGDVVVAIEGDGRRLLQFEARGGQAPTPIDLDITGVQRLAIVVDFGENQDVADHLNLCEAKLMR' A
#
# COMPACT_ATOMS: atom_id res chain seq x y z
N GLY A 1 4.24 2.55 2.99
CA GLY A 1 5.15 1.82 3.88
C GLY A 1 4.59 1.86 5.29
N ILE A 2 5.01 0.94 6.17
CA ILE A 2 4.61 1.01 7.59
C ILE A 2 5.22 2.25 8.24
N ASP A 3 4.46 2.91 9.10
CA ASP A 3 4.87 4.11 9.84
C ASP A 3 6.10 3.81 10.73
N ASP A 4 7.13 4.67 10.64
CA ASP A 4 8.41 4.47 11.33
C ASP A 4 8.27 4.36 12.86
N ARG A 5 7.19 4.86 13.46
CA ARG A 5 6.91 4.70 14.90
C ARG A 5 6.66 3.25 15.32
N MET A 6 6.40 2.36 14.35
CA MET A 6 6.15 0.94 14.62
C MET A 6 7.45 0.12 14.74
N ASP A 7 8.61 0.73 14.52
CA ASP A 7 9.92 0.08 14.46
C ASP A 7 9.91 -1.08 13.45
N ARG A 8 10.07 -2.33 13.92
CA ARG A 8 10.07 -3.55 13.08
C ARG A 8 8.73 -4.29 13.08
N ARG A 9 7.66 -3.66 13.56
CA ARG A 9 6.32 -4.27 13.66
C ARG A 9 5.42 -3.78 12.54
N GLY A 10 4.31 -4.49 12.32
CA GLY A 10 3.38 -4.23 11.23
C GLY A 10 3.75 -4.97 9.95
N ASP A 11 2.75 -5.54 9.30
CA ASP A 11 2.87 -6.27 8.04
C ASP A 11 1.51 -6.26 7.34
N VAL A 12 1.44 -5.60 6.19
CA VAL A 12 0.20 -5.52 5.40
C VAL A 12 0.43 -5.95 3.96
N VAL A 13 -0.61 -6.52 3.37
CA VAL A 13 -0.70 -6.71 1.92
C VAL A 13 -1.48 -5.53 1.34
N VAL A 14 -0.85 -4.78 0.44
CA VAL A 14 -1.47 -3.63 -0.23
C VAL A 14 -1.77 -4.01 -1.68
N ALA A 15 -3.01 -3.81 -2.10
CA ALA A 15 -3.44 -3.91 -3.48
C ALA A 15 -3.94 -2.56 -4.01
N ILE A 16 -3.49 -2.20 -5.21
CA ILE A 16 -4.07 -1.08 -5.96
C ILE A 16 -4.95 -1.68 -7.06
N GLU A 17 -6.22 -1.29 -7.08
CA GLU A 17 -7.20 -1.76 -8.05
C GLU A 17 -7.69 -0.60 -8.91
N GLY A 18 -7.91 -0.87 -10.20
CA GLY A 18 -8.55 0.01 -11.16
C GLY A 18 -9.81 -0.65 -11.68
N ASP A 19 -10.96 -0.01 -11.51
CA ASP A 19 -12.28 -0.49 -11.96
C ASP A 19 -12.57 -1.94 -11.51
N GLY A 20 -12.18 -2.25 -10.26
CA GLY A 20 -12.36 -3.57 -9.63
C GLY A 20 -11.36 -4.64 -10.09
N ARG A 21 -10.30 -4.27 -10.81
CA ARG A 21 -9.23 -5.17 -11.24
C ARG A 21 -7.92 -4.79 -10.56
N ARG A 22 -7.24 -5.77 -9.95
CA ARG A 22 -5.93 -5.56 -9.33
C ARG A 22 -4.88 -5.18 -10.37
N LEU A 23 -4.28 -4.00 -10.20
CA LEU A 23 -3.23 -3.44 -11.04
C LEU A 23 -1.84 -3.69 -10.44
N LEU A 24 -1.73 -3.60 -9.12
CA LEU A 24 -0.50 -3.82 -8.37
C LEU A 24 -0.82 -4.50 -7.03
N GLN A 25 0.12 -5.33 -6.56
CA GLN A 25 0.12 -5.83 -5.18
C GLN A 25 1.55 -5.91 -4.66
N PHE A 26 1.73 -5.56 -3.39
CA PHE A 26 3.00 -5.70 -2.67
C PHE A 26 2.76 -5.84 -1.16
N GLU A 27 3.79 -6.31 -0.46
CA GLU A 27 3.83 -6.33 1.01
C GLU A 27 4.56 -5.09 1.53
N ALA A 28 4.11 -4.56 2.65
CA ALA A 28 4.81 -3.52 3.38
C ALA A 28 5.01 -3.95 4.83
N ARG A 29 6.27 -4.02 5.27
CA ARG A 29 6.66 -4.49 6.60
C ARG A 29 7.38 -3.38 7.39
N GLY A 30 7.20 -3.38 8.70
CA GLY A 30 7.93 -2.49 9.60
C GLY A 30 9.44 -2.61 9.46
N GLY A 31 10.15 -1.49 9.51
CA GLY A 31 11.61 -1.44 9.42
C GLY A 31 12.16 -1.60 8.00
N GLN A 32 11.30 -1.76 6.99
CA GLN A 32 11.70 -1.69 5.59
C GLN A 32 11.51 -0.28 5.04
N ALA A 33 12.36 0.09 4.08
CA ALA A 33 12.19 1.35 3.35
C ALA A 33 10.85 1.37 2.60
N PRO A 34 10.19 2.54 2.49
CA PRO A 34 8.95 2.63 1.73
C PRO A 34 9.18 2.35 0.24
N THR A 35 8.28 1.59 -0.37
CA THR A 35 8.30 1.29 -1.80
C THR A 35 7.74 2.48 -2.59
N PRO A 36 8.52 3.12 -3.49
CA PRO A 36 7.99 4.12 -4.41
C PRO A 36 7.10 3.45 -5.47
N ILE A 37 5.97 4.08 -5.79
CA ILE A 37 5.01 3.58 -6.77
C ILE A 37 4.77 4.66 -7.82
N ASP A 38 5.03 4.30 -9.06
CA ASP A 38 4.60 5.03 -10.25
C ASP A 38 3.82 4.02 -11.11
N LEU A 39 2.52 4.26 -11.26
CA LEU A 39 1.60 3.29 -11.85
C LEU A 39 0.75 3.99 -12.91
N ASP A 40 0.83 3.49 -14.14
CA ASP A 40 -0.05 3.95 -15.21
C ASP A 40 -1.50 3.53 -14.92
N ILE A 41 -2.36 4.52 -14.84
CA ILE A 41 -3.79 4.40 -14.57
C ILE A 41 -4.61 4.98 -15.72
N THR A 42 -4.02 5.12 -16.91
CA THR A 42 -4.69 5.67 -18.09
C THR A 42 -5.98 4.92 -18.37
N GLY A 43 -7.10 5.67 -18.42
CA GLY A 43 -8.42 5.11 -18.69
C GLY A 43 -9.13 4.46 -17.50
N VAL A 44 -8.48 4.37 -16.32
CA VAL A 44 -9.11 3.89 -15.08
C VAL A 44 -10.05 4.98 -14.55
N GLN A 45 -11.28 4.60 -14.22
CA GLN A 45 -12.28 5.54 -13.71
C GLN A 45 -12.35 5.54 -12.18
N ARG A 46 -12.13 4.39 -11.56
CA ARG A 46 -12.15 4.22 -10.10
C ARG A 46 -10.89 3.51 -9.64
N LEU A 47 -10.13 4.19 -8.78
CA LEU A 47 -9.05 3.57 -8.03
C LEU A 47 -9.55 3.14 -6.65
N ALA A 48 -9.14 1.95 -6.23
CA ALA A 48 -9.24 1.50 -4.85
C ALA A 48 -7.86 1.12 -4.35
N ILE A 49 -7.56 1.50 -3.10
CA ILE A 49 -6.38 1.03 -2.38
C ILE A 49 -6.91 0.15 -1.27
N VAL A 50 -6.65 -1.15 -1.39
CA VAL A 50 -7.10 -2.17 -0.45
C VAL A 50 -5.91 -2.55 0.41
N VAL A 51 -6.10 -2.53 1.73
CA VAL A 51 -5.09 -2.93 2.71
C VAL A 51 -5.68 -4.10 3.48
N ASP A 52 -5.03 -5.25 3.36
CA ASP A 52 -5.38 -6.47 4.07
C ASP A 52 -4.26 -6.86 5.04
N PHE A 53 -4.58 -7.72 6.00
CA PHE A 53 -3.65 -8.18 7.00
C PHE A 53 -2.52 -9.01 6.36
N GLY A 54 -1.30 -8.83 6.86
CA GLY A 54 -0.16 -9.69 6.55
C GLY A 54 -0.12 -10.96 7.42
N GLU A 55 1.07 -11.53 7.58
CA GLU A 55 1.24 -12.81 8.29
C GLU A 55 1.08 -12.67 9.82
N ASN A 56 1.20 -11.45 10.36
CA ASN A 56 1.17 -11.17 11.80
C ASN A 56 -0.17 -10.59 12.29
N GLN A 57 -1.28 -10.89 11.60
CA GLN A 57 -2.60 -10.30 11.87
C GLN A 57 -2.57 -8.77 11.72
N ASP A 58 -3.25 -8.01 12.59
CA ASP A 58 -3.43 -6.55 12.50
C ASP A 58 -2.52 -5.74 13.44
N VAL A 59 -1.51 -6.38 14.03
CA VAL A 59 -0.67 -5.76 15.06
C VAL A 59 0.27 -4.73 14.44
N ALA A 60 0.05 -3.45 14.79
CA ALA A 60 0.87 -2.31 14.38
C ALA A 60 0.85 -2.02 12.86
N ASP A 61 -0.25 -2.35 12.19
CA ASP A 61 -0.48 -2.12 10.74
C ASP A 61 -0.81 -0.67 10.41
N HIS A 62 0.08 0.24 10.82
CA HIS A 62 -0.06 1.66 10.57
C HIS A 62 0.56 1.98 9.21
N LEU A 63 -0.19 1.82 8.12
CA LEU A 63 0.28 2.09 6.77
C LEU A 63 0.21 3.59 6.42
N ASN A 64 1.33 4.13 5.93
CA ASN A 64 1.40 5.46 5.32
C ASN A 64 1.46 5.36 3.78
N LEU A 65 0.56 6.10 3.12
CA LEU A 65 0.60 6.43 1.69
C LEU A 65 1.21 7.83 1.51
N CYS A 66 2.53 7.92 1.62
CA CYS A 66 3.24 9.19 1.51
C CYS A 66 3.15 9.75 0.08
N GLU A 67 2.91 11.06 -0.06
CA GLU A 67 2.88 11.76 -1.35
C GLU A 67 1.93 11.15 -2.40
N ALA A 68 0.89 10.43 -1.95
CA ALA A 68 -0.09 9.83 -2.86
C ALA A 68 -0.86 10.92 -3.62
N LYS A 69 -0.70 10.92 -4.95
CA LYS A 69 -1.31 11.92 -5.84
C LYS A 69 -1.55 11.35 -7.22
N LEU A 70 -2.55 11.89 -7.88
CA LEU A 70 -2.77 11.69 -9.31
C LEU A 70 -2.00 12.78 -10.05
N MET A 71 -1.28 12.39 -11.10
CA MET A 71 -0.53 13.28 -11.97
C MET A 71 -1.09 13.16 -13.39
N ARG A 72 -0.89 14.20 -14.21
CA ARG A 72 -1.40 14.30 -15.57
C ARG A 72 -0.25 14.46 -16.56
#